data_AF-A0A437LUK3-F1
#
_entry.id   AF-A0A437LUK3-F1
#
_cell.length_a   1.000
_cell.length_b   1.000
_cell.length_c   1.000
_cell.angle_alpha   90.00
_cell.angle_beta   90.00
_cell.angle_gamma   90.00
#
_symmetry.space_group_name_H-M   'P 1'
#
loop_
_entity.id
_entity.type
_entity.pdbx_description
1 polymer ?
#
loop_
_entity_poly.entity_id
_entity_poly.type
_entity_poly.pdbx_seq_one_letter_code
_entity_poly.pdbx_strand_id
1 'polypeptide(L)'
;TLSYAEQPSPDGLAQAFLIGEEFIGGEACALALGDNIIYGGGLSQKLRDAAERAQTGVSTVFGYRVADPERYGVAEFDATGRVLS
;
A
#
# COMPACT_ATOMS: atom_id res chain seq x y z
N THR A 1 13.24 14.46 -6.52
CA THR A 1 13.01 14.43 -7.98
C THR A 1 11.80 13.54 -8.23
N LEU A 2 11.03 13.79 -9.29
CA LEU A 2 9.93 12.91 -9.69
C LEU A 2 10.34 12.13 -10.93
N SER A 3 9.95 10.86 -10.99
CA SER A 3 10.16 9.96 -12.12
C SER A 3 8.80 9.51 -12.65
N TYR A 4 8.74 9.21 -13.94
CA TYR A 4 7.52 8.79 -14.63
C TYR A 4 7.83 7.56 -15.47
N ALA A 5 6.88 6.64 -15.54
CA ALA A 5 6.94 5.46 -16.38
C ALA A 5 5.55 5.20 -16.97
N GLU A 6 5.50 4.68 -18.19
CA GLU A 6 4.25 4.30 -18.83
C GLU A 6 3.79 2.91 -18.38
N GLN A 7 2.48 2.75 -18.17
CA GLN A 7 1.82 1.46 -18.04
C GLN A 7 1.11 1.16 -19.37
N PRO A 8 1.60 0.21 -20.20
CA PRO A 8 1.05 -0.01 -21.54
C PRO A 8 -0.41 -0.47 -21.57
N SER A 9 -0.84 -1.21 -20.55
CA SER A 9 -2.20 -1.72 -20.38
C SER A 9 -2.51 -1.86 -18.88
N PRO A 10 -3.75 -1.65 -18.43
CA PRO A 10 -4.13 -1.74 -17.03
C PRO A 10 -4.25 -3.20 -16.55
N ASP A 11 -3.14 -3.93 -16.49
CA ASP A 11 -3.12 -5.37 -16.20
C ASP A 11 -3.14 -5.70 -14.69
N GLY A 12 -3.42 -4.70 -13.85
CA GLY A 12 -3.57 -4.82 -12.41
C GLY A 12 -2.52 -4.08 -11.58
N LEU A 13 -2.82 -3.87 -10.31
CA LEU A 13 -2.01 -3.03 -9.40
C LEU A 13 -0.59 -3.56 -9.17
N ALA A 14 -0.42 -4.88 -9.16
CA ALA A 14 0.88 -5.51 -8.95
C ALA A 14 1.89 -5.18 -10.07
N GLN A 15 1.40 -4.81 -11.26
CA GLN A 15 2.26 -4.41 -12.38
C GLN A 15 3.11 -3.17 -12.07
N ALA A 16 2.69 -2.34 -11.10
CA ALA A 16 3.48 -1.19 -10.64
C ALA A 16 4.87 -1.59 -10.14
N PHE A 17 5.01 -2.75 -9.49
CA PHE A 17 6.31 -3.24 -9.00
C PHE A 17 7.20 -3.78 -10.12
N LEU A 18 6.61 -4.24 -11.23
CA LEU A 18 7.36 -4.66 -12.42
C LEU A 18 7.83 -3.44 -13.22
N ILE A 19 6.94 -2.47 -13.44
CA ILE A 19 7.28 -1.21 -14.13
C ILE A 19 8.33 -0.41 -13.33
N GLY A 20 8.20 -0.41 -12.01
CA GLY A 20 9.08 0.32 -11.11
C GLY A 20 10.30 -0.46 -10.61
N GLU A 21 10.58 -1.67 -11.11
CA GLU A 21 11.62 -2.56 -10.55
C GLU A 21 12.97 -1.85 -10.40
N GLU A 22 13.47 -1.24 -11.49
CA GLU A 22 14.73 -0.51 -11.48
C GLU A 22 14.69 0.74 -10.58
N PHE A 23 13.54 1.41 -10.50
CA PHE A 23 13.35 2.58 -9.64
C PHE A 23 13.36 2.21 -8.15
N ILE A 24 12.75 1.08 -7.79
CA ILE A 24 12.70 0.57 -6.42
C ILE A 24 14.08 0.07 -5.99
N GLY A 25 14.85 -0.53 -6.90
CA GLY A 25 16.25 -0.90 -6.64
C GLY A 25 16.42 -1.93 -5.52
N GLY A 26 15.38 -2.72 -5.21
CA GLY A 26 15.37 -3.67 -4.09
C GLY A 26 15.19 -3.04 -2.71
N GLU A 27 14.95 -1.73 -2.62
CA GLU A 27 14.66 -1.04 -1.36
C GLU A 27 13.19 -1.20 -0.94
N ALA A 28 12.92 -0.92 0.34
CA ALA A 28 11.54 -0.84 0.83
C ALA A 28 10.79 0.30 0.12
N CYS A 29 9.57 0.03 -0.34
CA CYS A 29 8.75 1.00 -1.06
C CYS A 29 7.30 1.03 -0.52
N ALA A 30 6.55 2.05 -0.94
CA ALA A 30 5.13 2.19 -0.65
C ALA A 30 4.37 2.44 -1.96
N LEU A 31 3.21 1.81 -2.11
CA LEU A 31 2.30 2.01 -3.24
C LEU A 31 1.04 2.73 -2.75
N ALA A 32 0.66 3.81 -3.42
CA ALA A 32 -0.59 4.53 -3.19
C ALA A 32 -1.31 4.73 -4.53
N LEU A 33 -2.63 4.54 -4.54
CA LEU A 33 -3.44 4.75 -5.73
C LEU A 33 -3.71 6.25 -5.93
N GLY A 34 -3.56 6.73 -7.16
CA GLY A 34 -3.63 8.16 -7.47
C GLY A 34 -5.01 8.81 -7.26
N ASP A 35 -6.06 8.01 -7.09
CA ASP A 35 -7.44 8.42 -6.87
C ASP A 35 -7.89 8.35 -5.40
N ASN A 36 -7.01 7.90 -4.50
CA ASN A 36 -7.34 7.71 -3.10
C ASN A 36 -7.13 9.00 -2.29
N ILE A 37 -8.19 9.50 -1.64
CA ILE A 37 -8.12 10.63 -0.72
C ILE A 37 -8.17 10.10 0.72
N ILE A 38 -7.10 10.34 1.47
CA ILE A 38 -6.96 9.82 2.83
C ILE A 38 -6.74 11.00 3.78
N TYR A 39 -7.59 11.10 4.80
CA TYR A 39 -7.53 12.16 5.81
C TYR A 39 -7.95 11.62 7.18
N GLY A 40 -7.28 12.06 8.24
CA GLY A 40 -7.64 11.70 9.60
C GLY A 40 -6.55 12.03 10.61
N GLY A 41 -6.94 12.15 11.89
CA GLY A 41 -6.02 12.39 12.98
C GLY A 41 -4.98 11.29 13.10
N GLY A 42 -3.71 11.67 13.24
CA GLY A 42 -2.60 10.73 13.43
C GLY A 42 -2.15 9.97 12.17
N LEU A 43 -2.68 10.29 10.98
CA LEU A 43 -2.28 9.63 9.73
C LEU A 43 -0.77 9.67 9.51
N SER A 44 -0.15 10.85 9.68
CA SER A 44 1.30 11.00 9.48
C SER A 44 2.13 10.11 10.40
N GLN A 45 1.67 9.87 11.65
CA GLN A 45 2.37 8.97 12.55
C GLN A 45 2.24 7.51 12.07
N LYS A 46 1.02 7.09 11.72
CA LYS A 46 0.77 5.74 11.21
C LYS A 46 1.59 5.42 9.94
N LEU A 47 1.73 6.39 9.05
CA LEU A 47 2.54 6.25 7.83
C LEU A 47 4.04 6.15 8.15
N ARG A 48 4.54 6.92 9.12
CA ARG A 48 5.93 6.78 9.59
C ARG A 48 6.20 5.41 10.21
N ASP A 49 5.31 4.96 11.09
CA ASP A 49 5.44 3.63 11.73
C ASP A 49 5.46 2.51 10.68
N ALA A 50 4.62 2.61 9.63
CA ALA A 50 4.61 1.67 8.52
C ALA A 50 5.89 1.71 7.69
N ALA A 51 6.43 2.91 7.42
CA ALA A 51 7.69 3.07 6.70
C ALA A 51 8.87 2.46 7.47
N GLU A 52 8.92 2.65 8.80
CA GLU A 52 9.95 2.05 9.66
C GLU A 52 9.86 0.52 9.66
N ARG A 53 8.64 -0.04 9.73
CA ARG A 53 8.42 -1.50 9.65
C ARG A 53 8.79 -2.08 8.29
N ALA A 54 8.59 -1.34 7.20
CA ALA A 54 8.97 -1.81 5.87
C ALA A 54 10.48 -2.08 5.76
N GLN A 55 11.31 -1.31 6.47
CA GLN A 55 12.76 -1.51 6.54
C GLN A 55 13.14 -2.84 7.22
N THR A 56 12.25 -3.44 8.01
CA THR A 56 12.48 -4.74 8.66
C THR A 56 11.86 -5.92 7.91
N GLY A 57 11.39 -5.69 6.67
CA GLY A 57 10.80 -6.72 5.82
C GLY A 57 9.30 -6.96 6.09
N VAL A 58 8.64 -6.05 6.80
CA VAL A 58 7.21 -6.18 7.16
C VAL A 58 6.34 -5.33 6.24
N SER A 59 5.45 -5.98 5.50
CA SER A 59 4.40 -5.29 4.73
C SER A 59 3.28 -4.79 5.63
N THR A 60 2.77 -3.59 5.36
CA THR A 60 1.64 -2.98 6.08
C THR A 60 0.57 -2.58 5.08
N VAL A 61 -0.68 -2.98 5.34
CA VAL A 61 -1.86 -2.51 4.62
C VAL A 61 -2.76 -1.72 5.57
N PHE A 62 -3.50 -0.77 5.03
CA PHE A 62 -4.45 0.04 5.79
C PHE A 62 -5.87 -0.34 5.42
N GLY A 63 -6.57 -1.00 6.33
CA GLY A 63 -7.99 -1.29 6.19
C GLY A 63 -8.85 -0.11 6.63
N TYR A 64 -9.98 0.09 5.95
CA TYR A 64 -11.00 1.06 6.35
C TYR A 64 -12.36 0.37 6.41
N ARG A 65 -13.18 0.72 7.40
CA ARG A 65 -14.54 0.18 7.51
C ARG A 65 -15.42 0.82 6.44
N VAL A 66 -15.99 0.00 5.58
CA VAL A 66 -16.89 0.42 4.49
C VAL A 66 -18.26 -0.21 4.67
N ALA A 67 -19.28 0.41 4.10
CA ALA A 67 -20.65 -0.11 4.15
C ALA A 67 -20.85 -1.34 3.24
N ASP A 68 -20.10 -1.41 2.14
CA ASP A 68 -20.20 -2.46 1.13
C ASP A 68 -18.81 -3.08 0.87
N PRO A 69 -18.41 -4.10 1.65
CA PRO A 69 -17.07 -4.68 1.60
C PRO A 69 -16.80 -5.51 0.33
N GLU A 70 -17.84 -6.06 -0.32
CA GLU A 70 -17.71 -6.97 -1.47
C GLU A 70 -17.12 -6.30 -2.72
N ARG A 71 -17.14 -4.97 -2.76
CA ARG A 71 -16.55 -4.17 -3.83
C ARG A 71 -15.03 -4.00 -3.74
N TYR A 72 -14.41 -4.49 -2.67
CA TYR A 72 -13.01 -4.25 -2.34
C TYR A 72 -12.29 -5.54 -1.91
N GLY A 73 -10.97 -5.46 -1.77
CA GLY A 73 -10.22 -6.47 -1.04
C GLY A 73 -10.57 -6.42 0.44
N VAL A 74 -11.08 -7.53 0.98
CA VAL A 74 -11.42 -7.66 2.41
C VAL A 74 -10.27 -8.36 3.11
N ALA A 75 -9.78 -7.77 4.20
CA ALA A 75 -8.77 -8.37 5.06
C ALA A 75 -9.37 -8.71 6.43
N GLU A 76 -9.12 -9.92 6.91
CA GLU A 76 -9.42 -10.36 8.28
C GLU A 76 -8.19 -10.14 9.16
N PHE A 77 -8.39 -9.68 10.40
CA PHE A 77 -7.30 -9.39 11.33
C PHE A 77 -7.48 -10.13 12.65
N ASP A 78 -6.37 -10.58 13.23
CA ASP A 78 -6.35 -11.07 14.61
C ASP A 78 -6.41 -9.91 15.63
N ALA A 79 -6.49 -10.26 16.92
CA ALA A 79 -6.56 -9.29 18.02
C ALA A 79 -5.31 -8.38 18.13
N THR A 80 -4.20 -8.75 17.49
CA THR A 80 -2.94 -7.99 17.47
C THR A 80 -2.79 -7.14 16.19
N GLY A 81 -3.73 -7.23 15.26
CA GLY A 81 -3.71 -6.52 13.99
C GLY A 81 -2.88 -7.18 12.90
N ARG A 82 -2.56 -8.48 13.01
CA ARG A 82 -1.99 -9.25 11.89
C ARG A 82 -3.10 -9.72 10.96
N VAL A 83 -2.84 -9.63 9.65
CA VAL A 83 -3.76 -10.14 8.61
C VAL A 83 -3.77 -11.66 8.67
N LEU A 84 -4.96 -12.25 8.64
CA LEU A 84 -5.20 -13.70 8.60
C LEU A 84 -5.55 -14.18 7.18
N SER A 85 -6.40 -13.42 6.48
CA SER A 85 -6.82 -13.65 5.09
C SER A 85 -7.11 -12.34 4.39
#